data_AF-A0A1D6MHS0-F1
#
_entry.id   AF-A0A1D6MHS0-F1
#
_cell.length_a   1.000
_cell.length_b   1.000
_cell.length_c   1.000
_cell.angle_alpha   90.00
_cell.angle_beta   90.00
_cell.angle_gamma   90.00
#
_symmetry.space_group_name_H-M   'P 1'
#
loop_
_entity.id
_entity.type
_entity.pdbx_description
1 polymer ?
#
loop_
_entity_poly.entity_id
_entity_poly.type
_entity_poly.pdbx_seq_one_letter_code
_entity_poly.pdbx_strand_id
1 'polypeptide(L)'
;MYYLPPWPQSPHPIRDVQIGRRISGSFGYGDTTALHRPPLSAGSKSERDLDLDGIPQEVEGTGFKLWYTGTATNKNGVGVLIDKSLKDGVVDVKRVGDRIILVKLVIGDLVLNVISAYAPQVGLNENSKREFWEGLEDMVSSVPVGEKLFIGGDLNGHVGTSSTSFEGVHGGFGFGTRNQEGAEILNFALAYDMFIANTFFRKRTSHLVTFSSGQHTSQIDFVLLRKEDRHACLDCKVIPGECVVTQHKLVVADFRFKIRLQRNKHNKVTRTKWWKLKGDVAQTFKERVIEEGPWAEEGDSNIMWRKMAMCIRKIASEEFGLSQGNRREVKDTWWWNEDVQKAIKEKKDCYKRLHHDKCAENIEKYRIAKKSAKRAVSRARGQAFDNLYQRLDTKQGEKDIYRMAKIRERKTRDVNQVKCIKDEANQLLVKNEEIKNRWKEYFNKLFNGGNESSTIELDEPFDDNNRGFVRRIQEYEVKEALKRMKVGKAMGPDGIPIEVWRCLGDIAIVWLTKLFNTIFRTNRMPDE
;
A
#
# COMPACT_ATOMS: atom_id res chain seq x y z
N MET A 1 -10.60 -14.01 -6.63
CA MET A 1 -12.04 -13.70 -6.48
C MET A 1 -12.85 -14.96 -6.24
N TYR A 2 -14.08 -14.80 -5.74
CA TYR A 2 -15.05 -15.82 -5.29
C TYR A 2 -15.05 -16.24 -3.81
N TYR A 3 -16.28 -16.43 -3.33
CA TYR A 3 -16.69 -17.16 -2.13
C TYR A 3 -16.82 -18.66 -2.47
N LEU A 4 -16.52 -19.55 -1.52
CA LEU A 4 -16.66 -21.02 -1.67
C LEU A 4 -17.96 -21.55 -1.01
N PRO A 5 -18.56 -22.63 -1.58
CA PRO A 5 -19.91 -23.16 -1.27
C PRO A 5 -19.90 -24.31 -0.22
N PRO A 6 -21.07 -24.88 0.14
CA PRO A 6 -21.21 -26.29 0.49
C PRO A 6 -21.55 -27.14 -0.75
N TRP A 7 -20.92 -28.32 -0.88
CA TRP A 7 -21.15 -29.32 -1.94
C TRP A 7 -22.44 -30.14 -1.72
N PRO A 8 -22.96 -30.82 -2.77
CA PRO A 8 -22.64 -32.26 -2.94
C PRO A 8 -22.33 -32.75 -4.38
N GLN A 9 -21.46 -33.78 -4.40
CA GLN A 9 -21.29 -34.93 -5.32
C GLN A 9 -20.72 -34.76 -6.76
N SER A 10 -19.83 -35.70 -7.09
CA SER A 10 -18.75 -35.79 -8.10
C SER A 10 -19.13 -36.64 -9.35
N PRO A 11 -18.22 -37.12 -10.25
CA PRO A 11 -16.80 -36.78 -10.59
C PRO A 11 -16.58 -36.56 -12.13
N HIS A 12 -15.57 -35.83 -12.63
CA HIS A 12 -14.28 -36.33 -13.16
C HIS A 12 -13.56 -35.24 -14.04
N PRO A 13 -12.26 -35.39 -14.39
CA PRO A 13 -11.23 -34.39 -14.09
C PRO A 13 -10.68 -33.66 -15.33
N ILE A 14 -10.12 -32.45 -15.13
CA ILE A 14 -9.02 -31.96 -15.98
C ILE A 14 -7.92 -31.39 -15.08
N ARG A 15 -6.76 -32.03 -15.19
CA ARG A 15 -5.46 -31.62 -14.65
C ARG A 15 -5.00 -30.38 -15.40
N ASP A 16 -4.46 -29.39 -14.70
CA ASP A 16 -3.10 -28.90 -14.97
C ASP A 16 -2.69 -27.80 -13.99
N VAL A 17 -1.51 -28.01 -13.42
CA VAL A 17 -0.81 -27.12 -12.51
C VAL A 17 0.00 -26.14 -13.35
N GLN A 18 -0.23 -24.83 -13.21
CA GLN A 18 0.70 -23.83 -13.74
C GLN A 18 0.96 -22.75 -12.70
N ILE A 19 2.23 -22.68 -12.27
CA ILE A 19 2.77 -21.69 -11.35
C ILE A 19 2.89 -20.37 -12.12
N GLY A 20 1.87 -19.52 -11.98
CA GLY A 20 1.85 -18.15 -12.46
C GLY A 20 0.73 -17.42 -11.74
N ARG A 21 1.04 -16.36 -10.98
CA ARG A 21 0.02 -15.63 -10.20
C ARG A 21 -0.99 -14.99 -11.16
N ARG A 22 -2.17 -15.61 -11.29
CA ARG A 22 -3.35 -15.11 -12.01
C ARG A 22 -3.88 -13.87 -11.29
N ILE A 23 -3.83 -12.70 -11.92
CA ILE A 23 -4.63 -11.55 -11.49
C ILE A 23 -6.00 -11.77 -12.13
N SER A 24 -6.93 -12.30 -11.34
CA SER A 24 -8.35 -12.30 -11.71
C SER A 24 -8.93 -10.97 -11.24
N GLY A 25 -9.55 -10.22 -12.15
CA GLY A 25 -10.40 -9.07 -11.84
C GLY A 25 -11.86 -9.50 -12.03
N SER A 26 -12.74 -9.13 -11.11
CA SER A 26 -14.18 -9.37 -11.16
C SER A 26 -14.79 -8.05 -10.76
N PHE A 27 -15.44 -7.40 -11.71
CA PHE A 27 -16.16 -6.16 -11.50
C PHE A 27 -17.58 -6.55 -11.11
N GLY A 28 -17.83 -6.62 -9.80
CA GLY A 28 -19.17 -6.83 -9.27
C GLY A 28 -19.78 -5.51 -8.83
N TYR A 29 -20.75 -5.03 -9.59
CA TYR A 29 -21.72 -4.05 -9.11
C TYR A 29 -22.76 -4.80 -8.27
N GLY A 30 -22.73 -4.55 -6.97
CA GLY A 30 -23.85 -4.84 -6.09
C GLY A 30 -24.59 -3.54 -5.87
N ASP A 31 -25.90 -3.53 -6.15
CA ASP A 31 -26.78 -2.56 -5.53
C ASP A 31 -26.57 -2.66 -4.01
N THR A 32 -26.18 -1.54 -3.39
CA THR A 32 -25.78 -1.47 -1.98
C THR A 32 -26.93 -1.76 -1.02
N THR A 33 -28.14 -2.01 -1.53
CA THR A 33 -29.26 -2.57 -0.77
C THR A 33 -28.98 -3.98 -0.23
N ALA A 34 -28.08 -4.77 -0.84
CA ALA A 34 -27.78 -6.15 -0.39
C ALA A 34 -26.60 -6.27 0.59
N LEU A 35 -25.82 -5.20 0.82
CA LEU A 35 -24.87 -5.13 1.94
C LEU A 35 -25.59 -4.50 3.14
N HIS A 36 -26.49 -5.27 3.76
CA HIS A 36 -26.99 -4.92 5.08
C HIS A 36 -25.83 -4.56 6.00
N ARG A 37 -25.94 -3.41 6.70
CA ARG A 37 -25.20 -3.16 7.94
C ARG A 37 -25.21 -4.47 8.75
N PRO A 38 -24.08 -4.93 9.34
CA PRO A 38 -24.19 -5.94 10.37
C PRO A 38 -25.21 -5.44 11.39
N PRO A 39 -26.15 -6.27 11.88
CA PRO A 39 -27.13 -5.83 12.85
C PRO A 39 -26.38 -5.22 14.03
N LEU A 40 -26.47 -3.90 14.15
CA LEU A 40 -26.02 -3.17 15.32
C LEU A 40 -26.93 -3.66 16.44
N SER A 41 -26.39 -4.55 17.28
CA SER A 41 -27.01 -4.92 18.53
C SER A 41 -27.38 -3.65 19.28
N ALA A 42 -28.67 -3.52 19.62
CA ALA A 42 -29.24 -2.39 20.33
C ALA A 42 -28.33 -1.95 21.49
N GLY A 43 -27.84 -0.72 21.38
CA GLY A 43 -26.93 -0.10 22.33
C GLY A 43 -26.83 1.37 21.96
N SER A 44 -27.81 2.13 22.44
CA SER A 44 -27.93 3.59 22.43
C SER A 44 -26.65 4.36 22.13
N LYS A 45 -26.61 5.07 20.99
CA LYS A 45 -25.66 6.15 20.75
C LYS A 45 -26.34 7.34 20.09
N SER A 46 -26.05 8.49 20.67
CA SER A 46 -26.60 9.82 20.42
C SER A 46 -26.24 10.37 19.04
N GLU A 47 -27.24 11.02 18.45
CA GLU A 47 -27.29 12.08 17.45
C GLU A 47 -26.03 12.99 17.33
N ARG A 48 -24.89 12.45 16.86
CA ARG A 48 -23.70 13.19 16.38
C ARG A 48 -22.83 12.32 15.43
N ASP A 49 -23.44 11.58 14.51
CA ASP A 49 -22.70 10.92 13.42
C ASP A 49 -22.66 11.85 12.19
N LEU A 50 -21.58 12.63 12.12
CA LEU A 50 -21.19 13.45 10.98
C LEU A 50 -20.72 12.54 9.81
N ASP A 51 -21.21 12.85 8.61
CA ASP A 51 -20.74 12.49 7.26
C ASP A 51 -19.73 11.33 7.13
N LEU A 52 -20.23 10.14 6.79
CA LEU A 52 -19.44 8.94 6.44
C LEU A 52 -19.22 8.79 4.92
N ASP A 53 -19.60 9.78 4.11
CA ASP A 53 -19.48 9.74 2.66
C ASP A 53 -17.99 9.73 2.24
N GLY A 54 -17.60 8.71 1.45
CA GLY A 54 -16.27 8.61 0.86
C GLY A 54 -15.20 7.83 1.66
N ILE A 55 -15.47 7.37 2.90
CA ILE A 55 -14.46 6.68 3.71
C ILE A 55 -14.33 5.19 3.31
N PRO A 56 -13.11 4.69 3.00
CA PRO A 56 -12.86 3.26 2.79
C PRO A 56 -13.21 2.39 3.99
N GLN A 57 -13.79 1.23 3.71
CA GLN A 57 -14.19 0.28 4.75
C GLN A 57 -13.47 -1.07 4.55
N GLU A 58 -12.85 -1.58 5.62
CA GLU A 58 -12.45 -3.00 5.64
C GLU A 58 -13.72 -3.85 5.80
N VAL A 59 -14.01 -4.69 4.82
CA VAL A 59 -15.16 -5.59 4.90
C VAL A 59 -14.78 -6.75 5.83
N GLU A 60 -15.30 -6.75 7.06
CA GLU A 60 -14.90 -7.71 8.09
C GLU A 60 -15.13 -9.16 7.64
N GLY A 61 -14.12 -10.01 7.84
CA GLY A 61 -14.21 -11.44 7.55
C GLY A 61 -14.02 -11.88 6.09
N THR A 62 -13.95 -10.95 5.13
CA THR A 62 -13.91 -11.30 3.68
C THR A 62 -12.52 -11.27 3.06
N GLY A 63 -11.56 -10.56 3.67
CA GLY A 63 -10.21 -10.40 3.11
C GLY A 63 -10.11 -9.35 2.00
N PHE A 64 -11.10 -8.45 1.88
CA PHE A 64 -11.11 -7.34 0.92
C PHE A 64 -11.18 -5.98 1.64
N LYS A 65 -10.77 -4.92 0.93
CA LYS A 65 -10.99 -3.52 1.32
C LYS A 65 -11.81 -2.83 0.22
N LEU A 66 -12.83 -2.09 0.62
CA LEU A 66 -13.73 -1.34 -0.26
C LEU A 66 -13.36 0.14 -0.23
N TRP A 67 -13.22 0.74 -1.41
CA TRP A 67 -13.25 2.19 -1.62
C TRP A 67 -14.58 2.53 -2.27
N TYR A 68 -15.26 3.55 -1.77
CA TYR A 68 -16.63 3.86 -2.14
C TYR A 68 -16.84 5.37 -2.28
N THR A 69 -17.77 5.76 -3.14
CA THR A 69 -18.40 7.09 -3.19
C THR A 69 -19.88 6.91 -3.46
N GLY A 70 -20.73 7.76 -2.90
CA GLY A 70 -22.18 7.68 -2.98
C GLY A 70 -22.83 8.68 -2.04
N THR A 71 -24.15 8.87 -2.15
CA THR A 71 -24.88 9.78 -1.24
C THR A 71 -25.47 9.03 -0.05
N ALA A 72 -25.59 9.71 1.09
CA ALA A 72 -26.23 9.20 2.31
C ALA A 72 -27.68 8.69 2.12
N THR A 73 -28.35 9.05 1.02
CA THR A 73 -29.75 8.68 0.75
C THR A 73 -29.94 7.28 0.14
N ASN A 74 -28.88 6.44 0.07
CA ASN A 74 -28.86 5.15 -0.66
C ASN A 74 -29.23 5.28 -2.15
N LYS A 75 -29.15 6.49 -2.72
CA LYS A 75 -29.33 6.75 -4.14
C LYS A 75 -27.97 6.97 -4.77
N ASN A 76 -27.67 6.18 -5.80
CA ASN A 76 -26.40 6.16 -6.51
C ASN A 76 -25.22 5.74 -5.60
N GLY A 77 -24.19 5.17 -6.22
CA GLY A 77 -22.97 4.80 -5.52
C GLY A 77 -22.10 3.88 -6.35
N VAL A 78 -20.79 4.07 -6.26
CA VAL A 78 -19.80 3.23 -6.92
C VAL A 78 -18.68 2.87 -5.97
N GLY A 79 -18.11 1.70 -6.17
CA GLY A 79 -17.03 1.25 -5.30
C GLY A 79 -16.12 0.21 -5.95
N VAL A 80 -14.89 0.17 -5.46
CA VAL A 80 -13.86 -0.77 -5.91
C VAL A 80 -13.44 -1.61 -4.72
N LEU A 81 -13.64 -2.93 -4.82
CA LEU A 81 -13.15 -3.90 -3.85
C LEU A 81 -11.79 -4.46 -4.30
N ILE A 82 -10.78 -4.34 -3.43
CA ILE A 82 -9.43 -4.87 -3.69
C ILE A 82 -9.07 -5.89 -2.62
N ASP A 83 -8.43 -6.99 -3.05
CA ASP A 83 -7.89 -8.02 -2.16
C ASP A 83 -6.93 -7.41 -1.14
N LYS A 84 -7.04 -7.82 0.13
CA LYS A 84 -6.22 -7.29 1.23
C LYS A 84 -4.72 -7.48 1.04
N SER A 85 -4.28 -8.44 0.22
CA SER A 85 -2.87 -8.60 -0.14
C SER A 85 -2.36 -7.50 -1.08
N LEU A 86 -3.24 -6.83 -1.81
CA LEU A 86 -2.93 -5.75 -2.75
C LEU A 86 -3.25 -4.35 -2.19
N LYS A 87 -3.95 -4.24 -1.06
CA LYS A 87 -4.38 -2.95 -0.49
C LYS A 87 -3.23 -1.96 -0.24
N ASP A 88 -2.04 -2.47 0.07
CA ASP A 88 -0.84 -1.64 0.32
C ASP A 88 -0.15 -1.17 -0.98
N GLY A 89 -0.68 -1.57 -2.13
CA GLY A 89 -0.33 -1.03 -3.44
C GLY A 89 -1.22 0.13 -3.87
N VAL A 90 -2.33 0.42 -3.17
CA VAL A 90 -3.19 1.56 -3.54
C VAL A 90 -2.47 2.85 -3.18
N VAL A 91 -2.29 3.71 -4.17
CA VAL A 91 -1.46 4.94 -4.08
C VAL A 91 -2.24 6.22 -4.29
N ASP A 92 -3.38 6.17 -4.99
CA ASP A 92 -4.23 7.33 -5.21
C ASP A 92 -5.70 6.89 -5.39
N VAL A 93 -6.62 7.73 -4.94
CA VAL A 93 -8.06 7.52 -5.08
C VAL A 93 -8.71 8.85 -5.41
N LYS A 94 -9.35 8.96 -6.57
CA LYS A 94 -10.11 10.15 -6.98
C LYS A 94 -11.59 9.81 -7.01
N ARG A 95 -12.43 10.74 -6.58
CA ARG A 95 -13.90 10.60 -6.56
C ARG A 95 -14.48 11.81 -7.28
N VAL A 96 -15.39 11.58 -8.22
CA VAL A 96 -16.11 12.63 -8.94
C VAL A 96 -17.60 12.35 -8.76
N GLY A 97 -18.24 13.19 -7.95
CA GLY A 97 -19.62 12.99 -7.51
C GLY A 97 -19.85 11.65 -6.78
N ASP A 98 -21.07 11.15 -6.90
CA ASP A 98 -21.56 9.88 -6.34
C ASP A 98 -21.48 8.71 -7.34
N ARG A 99 -21.02 8.97 -8.57
CA ARG A 99 -21.10 8.05 -9.71
C ARG A 99 -19.77 7.59 -10.29
N ILE A 100 -18.65 8.23 -9.94
CA ILE A 100 -17.34 7.89 -10.52
C ILE A 100 -16.28 7.82 -9.41
N ILE A 101 -15.55 6.71 -9.38
CA ILE A 101 -14.37 6.53 -8.53
C ILE A 101 -13.22 5.93 -9.35
N LEU A 102 -12.03 6.52 -9.21
CA LEU A 102 -10.77 6.01 -9.76
C LEU A 102 -9.91 5.52 -8.59
N VAL A 103 -9.45 4.27 -8.67
CA VAL A 103 -8.44 3.73 -7.75
C VAL A 103 -7.17 3.38 -8.51
N LYS A 104 -6.06 4.03 -8.14
CA LYS A 104 -4.73 3.75 -8.69
C LYS A 104 -3.99 2.76 -7.80
N LEU A 105 -3.55 1.65 -8.39
CA LEU A 105 -2.94 0.51 -7.74
C LEU A 105 -1.59 0.18 -8.39
N VAL A 106 -0.54 0.06 -7.58
CA VAL A 106 0.81 -0.32 -8.00
C VAL A 106 1.09 -1.76 -7.60
N ILE A 107 1.40 -2.62 -8.58
CA ILE A 107 1.77 -4.02 -8.39
C ILE A 107 3.13 -4.29 -9.04
N GLY A 108 4.19 -4.32 -8.23
CA GLY A 108 5.56 -4.45 -8.74
C GLY A 108 5.96 -3.19 -9.51
N ASP A 109 6.27 -3.34 -10.79
CA ASP A 109 6.55 -2.26 -11.76
C ASP A 109 5.32 -1.82 -12.56
N LEU A 110 4.16 -2.46 -12.36
CA LEU A 110 2.93 -2.17 -13.08
C LEU A 110 2.05 -1.18 -12.31
N VAL A 111 1.58 -0.14 -12.99
CA VAL A 111 0.57 0.81 -12.47
C VAL A 111 -0.75 0.55 -13.16
N LEU A 112 -1.78 0.25 -12.36
CA LEU A 112 -3.14 -0.03 -12.77
C LEU A 112 -4.06 1.09 -12.30
N ASN A 113 -4.95 1.55 -13.17
CA ASN A 113 -5.99 2.52 -12.89
C ASN A 113 -7.34 1.87 -13.13
N VAL A 114 -8.15 1.80 -12.08
CA VAL A 114 -9.48 1.19 -12.15
C VAL A 114 -10.52 2.27 -11.90
N ILE A 115 -11.29 2.59 -12.93
CA ILE A 115 -12.46 3.47 -12.83
C ILE A 115 -13.69 2.58 -12.66
N SER A 116 -14.48 2.88 -11.63
CA SER A 116 -15.83 2.36 -11.48
C SER A 116 -16.80 3.51 -11.75
N ALA A 117 -17.69 3.34 -12.74
CA ALA A 117 -18.59 4.39 -13.21
C ALA A 117 -20.06 3.92 -13.25
N TYR A 118 -20.98 4.78 -12.83
CA TYR A 118 -22.43 4.55 -12.90
C TYR A 118 -23.14 5.67 -13.66
N ALA A 119 -23.42 5.44 -14.94
CA ALA A 119 -24.03 6.46 -15.79
C ALA A 119 -25.48 6.73 -15.37
N PRO A 120 -26.01 7.95 -15.60
CA PRO A 120 -27.45 8.22 -15.44
C PRO A 120 -28.31 7.31 -16.33
N GLN A 121 -29.50 6.91 -15.84
CA GLN A 121 -30.46 6.15 -16.63
C GLN A 121 -30.96 6.92 -17.86
N VAL A 122 -31.40 6.18 -18.88
CA VAL A 122 -32.07 6.70 -20.08
C VAL A 122 -33.25 7.59 -19.68
N GLY A 123 -33.28 8.83 -20.16
CA GLY A 123 -34.34 9.81 -19.89
C GLY A 123 -34.15 10.72 -18.66
N LEU A 124 -33.04 10.60 -17.93
CA LEU A 124 -32.64 11.59 -16.92
C LEU A 124 -32.18 12.92 -17.56
N ASN A 125 -32.13 13.98 -16.74
CA ASN A 125 -31.73 15.32 -17.13
C ASN A 125 -30.38 15.33 -17.89
N GLU A 126 -30.36 16.01 -19.04
CA GLU A 126 -29.17 16.17 -19.90
C GLU A 126 -27.98 16.82 -19.18
N ASN A 127 -28.23 17.70 -18.21
CA ASN A 127 -27.14 18.28 -17.42
C ASN A 127 -26.40 17.22 -16.59
N SER A 128 -27.13 16.28 -15.97
CA SER A 128 -26.53 15.21 -15.18
C SER A 128 -25.76 14.20 -16.05
N LYS A 129 -26.22 13.98 -17.28
CA LYS A 129 -25.47 13.18 -18.26
C LYS A 129 -24.18 13.87 -18.68
N ARG A 130 -24.24 15.17 -18.96
CA ARG A 130 -23.07 15.99 -19.30
C ARG A 130 -22.03 15.97 -18.19
N GLU A 131 -22.43 16.26 -16.96
CA GLU A 131 -21.55 16.23 -15.78
C GLU A 131 -20.87 14.87 -15.59
N PHE A 132 -21.60 13.77 -15.83
CA PHE A 132 -21.04 12.43 -15.77
C PHE A 132 -19.99 12.20 -16.86
N TRP A 133 -20.28 12.55 -18.11
CA TRP A 133 -19.37 12.32 -19.23
C TRP A 133 -18.11 13.20 -19.14
N GLU A 134 -18.25 14.49 -18.79
CA GLU A 134 -17.13 15.40 -18.53
C GLU A 134 -16.25 14.87 -17.39
N GLY A 135 -16.86 14.45 -16.27
CA GLY A 135 -16.13 13.87 -15.14
C GLY A 135 -15.40 12.56 -15.48
N LEU A 136 -15.96 11.74 -16.36
CA LEU A 136 -15.31 10.51 -16.82
C LEU A 136 -14.15 10.80 -17.78
N GLU A 137 -14.33 11.75 -18.69
CA GLU A 137 -13.31 12.26 -19.61
C GLU A 137 -12.11 12.84 -18.86
N ASP A 138 -12.34 13.66 -17.84
CA ASP A 138 -11.27 14.20 -16.98
C ASP A 138 -10.49 13.09 -16.27
N MET A 139 -11.18 12.07 -15.75
CA MET A 139 -10.54 10.92 -15.10
C MET A 139 -9.65 10.15 -16.06
N VAL A 140 -10.14 9.84 -17.26
CA VAL A 140 -9.40 9.11 -18.29
C VAL A 140 -8.20 9.91 -18.79
N SER A 141 -8.39 11.21 -19.05
CA SER A 141 -7.34 12.13 -19.49
C SER A 141 -6.25 12.31 -18.44
N SER A 142 -6.59 12.20 -17.14
CA SER A 142 -5.61 12.27 -16.06
C SER A 142 -4.70 11.04 -15.94
N VAL A 143 -4.99 9.95 -16.66
CA VAL A 143 -4.23 8.70 -16.61
C VAL A 143 -3.19 8.67 -17.72
N PRO A 144 -1.87 8.63 -17.40
CA PRO A 144 -0.81 8.62 -18.41
C PRO A 144 -0.91 7.44 -19.38
N VAL A 145 -0.51 7.62 -20.64
CA VAL A 145 -0.58 6.58 -21.70
C VAL A 145 0.16 5.29 -21.29
N GLY A 146 1.29 5.40 -20.60
CA GLY A 146 2.08 4.25 -20.15
C GLY A 146 1.51 3.47 -18.96
N GLU A 147 0.45 3.95 -18.32
CA GLU A 147 -0.24 3.24 -17.23
C GLU A 147 -1.45 2.45 -17.77
N LYS A 148 -1.78 1.34 -17.12
CA LYS A 148 -2.94 0.52 -17.54
C LYS A 148 -4.22 1.12 -17.01
N LEU A 149 -5.25 1.17 -17.86
CA LEU A 149 -6.55 1.78 -17.55
C LEU A 149 -7.68 0.79 -17.84
N PHE A 150 -8.55 0.63 -16.84
CA PHE A 150 -9.75 -0.20 -16.90
C PHE A 150 -10.92 0.64 -16.42
N ILE A 151 -12.01 0.63 -17.17
CA ILE A 151 -13.28 1.22 -16.75
C ILE A 151 -14.27 0.07 -16.63
N GLY A 152 -14.95 -0.03 -15.50
CA GLY A 152 -15.98 -1.03 -15.28
C GLY A 152 -17.22 -0.40 -14.69
N GLY A 153 -18.40 -0.76 -15.18
CA GLY A 153 -19.65 -0.44 -14.51
C GLY A 153 -20.86 -0.38 -15.41
N ASP A 154 -21.96 0.02 -14.82
CA ASP A 154 -23.24 0.18 -15.50
C ASP A 154 -23.28 1.56 -16.18
N LEU A 155 -23.22 1.53 -17.51
CA LEU A 155 -23.24 2.72 -18.36
C LEU A 155 -24.63 3.02 -18.91
N ASN A 156 -25.67 2.26 -18.52
CA ASN A 156 -27.07 2.49 -18.87
C ASN A 156 -27.38 2.66 -20.39
N GLY A 157 -26.45 2.28 -21.28
CA GLY A 157 -26.62 2.34 -22.73
C GLY A 157 -26.54 0.98 -23.39
N HIS A 158 -27.18 0.82 -24.55
CA HIS A 158 -27.17 -0.39 -25.37
C HIS A 158 -26.28 -0.19 -26.58
N VAL A 159 -25.12 -0.84 -26.61
CA VAL A 159 -24.17 -0.74 -27.74
C VAL A 159 -24.61 -1.54 -28.98
N GLY A 160 -25.47 -2.53 -28.77
CA GLY A 160 -26.07 -3.38 -29.80
C GLY A 160 -25.15 -4.51 -30.30
N THR A 161 -25.64 -5.29 -31.26
CA THR A 161 -24.88 -6.40 -31.87
C THR A 161 -23.89 -5.93 -32.94
N SER A 162 -24.21 -4.85 -33.66
CA SER A 162 -23.43 -4.40 -34.80
C SER A 162 -22.19 -3.60 -34.38
N SER A 163 -21.06 -3.86 -35.04
CA SER A 163 -19.83 -3.04 -34.95
C SER A 163 -19.76 -1.93 -36.02
N THR A 164 -20.76 -1.79 -36.90
CA THR A 164 -20.72 -0.83 -38.00
C THR A 164 -20.40 0.57 -37.48
N SER A 165 -19.39 1.19 -38.10
CA SER A 165 -18.84 2.52 -37.80
C SER A 165 -17.99 2.62 -36.52
N PHE A 166 -17.75 1.50 -35.83
CA PHE A 166 -16.96 1.42 -34.58
C PHE A 166 -16.00 0.21 -34.61
N GLU A 167 -15.47 -0.10 -35.80
CA GLU A 167 -14.53 -1.19 -36.01
C GLU A 167 -13.28 -0.99 -35.14
N GLY A 168 -12.97 -1.98 -34.31
CA GLY A 168 -11.83 -1.92 -33.38
C GLY A 168 -12.18 -1.45 -31.96
N VAL A 169 -13.33 -0.78 -31.77
CA VAL A 169 -13.91 -0.43 -30.46
C VAL A 169 -14.97 -1.46 -30.04
N HIS A 170 -15.76 -1.93 -31.00
CA HIS A 170 -16.80 -2.94 -30.82
C HIS A 170 -16.45 -4.22 -31.59
N GLY A 171 -16.52 -5.37 -30.93
CA GLY A 171 -16.06 -6.65 -31.51
C GLY A 171 -17.11 -7.46 -32.29
N GLY A 172 -18.35 -6.95 -32.40
CA GLY A 172 -19.42 -7.56 -33.18
C GLY A 172 -20.20 -8.68 -32.45
N PHE A 173 -19.93 -8.90 -31.17
CA PHE A 173 -20.60 -9.90 -30.33
C PHE A 173 -21.39 -9.28 -29.17
N GLY A 174 -21.86 -8.03 -29.32
CA GLY A 174 -22.72 -7.37 -28.34
C GLY A 174 -24.16 -7.92 -28.31
N PHE A 175 -25.04 -7.32 -27.52
CA PHE A 175 -26.43 -7.77 -27.35
C PHE A 175 -27.43 -6.64 -27.58
N GLY A 176 -28.58 -6.98 -28.19
CA GLY A 176 -29.70 -6.05 -28.42
C GLY A 176 -29.49 -5.07 -29.58
N THR A 177 -30.33 -4.04 -29.62
CA THR A 177 -30.29 -2.96 -30.61
C THR A 177 -29.61 -1.74 -29.99
N ARG A 178 -28.80 -1.02 -30.79
CA ARG A 178 -28.10 0.18 -30.32
C ARG A 178 -29.08 1.31 -30.02
N ASN A 179 -28.95 1.97 -28.87
CA ASN A 179 -29.68 3.21 -28.53
C ASN A 179 -28.73 4.42 -28.53
N GLN A 180 -29.27 5.62 -28.26
CA GLN A 180 -28.50 6.87 -28.24
C GLN A 180 -27.38 6.84 -27.19
N GLU A 181 -27.69 6.41 -25.96
CA GLU A 181 -26.70 6.28 -24.87
C GLU A 181 -25.61 5.26 -25.22
N GLY A 182 -25.97 4.18 -25.91
CA GLY A 182 -25.00 3.22 -26.43
C GLY A 182 -24.10 3.77 -27.52
N ALA A 183 -24.59 4.69 -28.34
CA ALA A 183 -23.77 5.42 -29.30
C ALA A 183 -22.79 6.38 -28.60
N GLU A 184 -23.20 7.03 -27.51
CA GLU A 184 -22.31 7.85 -26.68
C GLU A 184 -21.17 7.02 -26.06
N ILE A 185 -21.47 5.83 -25.51
CA ILE A 185 -20.44 4.90 -25.01
C ILE A 185 -19.43 4.55 -26.10
N LEU A 186 -19.91 4.29 -27.33
CA LEU A 186 -19.06 3.93 -28.46
C LEU A 186 -18.22 5.12 -28.95
N ASN A 187 -18.79 6.32 -29.00
CA ASN A 187 -18.07 7.56 -29.35
C ASN A 187 -17.00 7.90 -28.30
N PHE A 188 -17.31 7.77 -27.01
CA PHE A 188 -16.36 7.93 -25.93
C PHE A 188 -15.20 6.94 -26.06
N ALA A 189 -15.52 5.65 -26.24
CA ALA A 189 -14.50 4.62 -26.40
C ALA A 189 -13.65 4.84 -27.67
N LEU A 190 -14.23 5.35 -28.75
CA LEU A 190 -13.49 5.72 -29.96
C LEU A 190 -12.54 6.90 -29.72
N ALA A 191 -13.00 7.96 -29.06
CA ALA A 191 -12.22 9.15 -28.77
C ALA A 191 -10.99 8.86 -27.90
N TYR A 192 -11.12 7.92 -26.95
CA TYR A 192 -10.07 7.54 -26.01
C TYR A 192 -9.29 6.27 -26.40
N ASP A 193 -9.42 5.82 -27.64
CA ASP A 193 -8.83 4.58 -28.19
C ASP A 193 -8.98 3.38 -27.25
N MET A 194 -10.22 3.16 -26.81
CA MET A 194 -10.63 2.07 -25.93
C MET A 194 -11.43 1.02 -26.69
N PHE A 195 -11.48 -0.20 -26.17
CA PHE A 195 -12.34 -1.25 -26.68
C PHE A 195 -13.25 -1.80 -25.58
N ILE A 196 -14.46 -2.21 -25.97
CA ILE A 196 -15.47 -2.75 -25.07
C ILE A 196 -15.30 -4.27 -24.99
N ALA A 197 -14.64 -4.77 -23.93
CA ALA A 197 -14.24 -6.16 -23.81
C ALA A 197 -15.40 -7.16 -23.96
N ASN A 198 -16.58 -6.81 -23.45
CA ASN A 198 -17.80 -7.62 -23.53
C ASN A 198 -18.16 -8.02 -24.98
N THR A 199 -17.80 -7.19 -25.96
CA THR A 199 -18.27 -7.31 -27.35
C THR A 199 -17.30 -8.06 -28.26
N PHE A 200 -16.12 -8.46 -27.76
CA PHE A 200 -15.06 -9.12 -28.55
C PHE A 200 -15.04 -10.65 -28.42
N PHE A 201 -15.75 -11.20 -27.45
CA PHE A 201 -15.78 -12.64 -27.23
C PHE A 201 -17.15 -13.19 -27.64
N ARG A 202 -17.15 -14.15 -28.56
CA ARG A 202 -18.37 -14.87 -28.93
C ARG A 202 -18.87 -15.68 -27.73
N LYS A 203 -20.05 -15.33 -27.22
CA LYS A 203 -20.71 -16.01 -26.08
C LYS A 203 -22.13 -16.42 -26.43
N ARG A 204 -22.70 -17.31 -25.62
CA ARG A 204 -24.15 -17.60 -25.64
C ARG A 204 -24.90 -16.39 -25.09
N THR A 205 -26.12 -16.16 -25.54
CA THR A 205 -26.96 -15.02 -25.13
C THR A 205 -27.07 -14.87 -23.61
N SER A 206 -27.22 -15.98 -22.87
CA SER A 206 -27.28 -15.98 -21.41
C SER A 206 -26.02 -15.45 -20.71
N HIS A 207 -24.89 -15.41 -21.42
CA HIS A 207 -23.59 -14.90 -20.95
C HIS A 207 -23.25 -13.51 -21.50
N LEU A 208 -24.17 -12.88 -22.25
CA LEU A 208 -24.06 -11.50 -22.76
C LEU A 208 -24.97 -10.53 -21.99
N VAL A 209 -26.14 -11.01 -21.58
CA VAL A 209 -27.13 -10.24 -20.82
C VAL A 209 -26.58 -9.91 -19.43
N THR A 210 -26.48 -8.63 -19.09
CA THR A 210 -25.99 -8.16 -17.79
C THR A 210 -27.12 -7.70 -16.86
N PHE A 211 -28.28 -7.35 -17.41
CA PHE A 211 -29.45 -6.93 -16.65
C PHE A 211 -30.70 -7.69 -17.08
N SER A 212 -31.57 -8.01 -16.12
CA SER A 212 -32.84 -8.70 -16.38
C SER A 212 -33.92 -8.20 -15.43
N SER A 213 -35.02 -7.68 -15.97
CA SER A 213 -36.19 -7.24 -15.20
C SER A 213 -37.47 -7.73 -15.88
N GLY A 214 -38.20 -8.63 -15.21
CA GLY A 214 -39.33 -9.32 -15.82
C GLY A 214 -38.93 -10.08 -17.09
N GLN A 215 -39.55 -9.74 -18.22
CA GLN A 215 -39.24 -10.31 -19.54
C GLN A 215 -38.16 -9.53 -20.30
N HIS A 216 -37.73 -8.37 -19.80
CA HIS A 216 -36.74 -7.53 -20.45
C HIS A 216 -35.33 -7.95 -20.05
N THR A 217 -34.46 -8.09 -21.05
CA THR A 217 -33.05 -8.40 -20.87
C THR A 217 -32.22 -7.39 -21.64
N SER A 218 -31.10 -6.97 -21.06
CA SER A 218 -30.21 -5.99 -21.68
C SER A 218 -28.75 -6.22 -21.29
N GLN A 219 -27.86 -5.58 -22.06
CA GLN A 219 -26.44 -5.48 -21.76
C GLN A 219 -26.13 -3.99 -21.55
N ILE A 220 -25.83 -3.63 -20.30
CA ILE A 220 -25.59 -2.24 -19.84
C ILE A 220 -24.34 -2.14 -18.95
N ASP A 221 -23.86 -3.28 -18.42
CA ASP A 221 -22.64 -3.35 -17.63
C ASP A 221 -21.45 -3.69 -18.54
N PHE A 222 -20.49 -2.77 -18.65
CA PHE A 222 -19.36 -2.89 -19.58
C PHE A 222 -18.01 -2.84 -18.86
N VAL A 223 -17.04 -3.52 -19.47
CA VAL A 223 -15.62 -3.39 -19.13
C VAL A 223 -14.89 -2.82 -20.35
N LEU A 224 -14.32 -1.63 -20.20
CA LEU A 224 -13.54 -0.93 -21.22
C LEU A 224 -12.07 -0.92 -20.83
N LEU A 225 -11.21 -1.03 -21.84
CA LEU A 225 -9.76 -0.97 -21.71
C LEU A 225 -9.16 -0.21 -22.88
N ARG A 226 -7.94 0.31 -22.71
CA ARG A 226 -7.17 0.83 -23.85
C ARG A 226 -6.92 -0.27 -24.87
N LYS A 227 -6.97 0.11 -26.14
CA LYS A 227 -6.78 -0.79 -27.28
C LYS A 227 -5.38 -1.42 -27.30
N GLU A 228 -4.36 -0.70 -26.83
CA GLU A 228 -3.00 -1.24 -26.65
C GLU A 228 -2.94 -2.47 -25.73
N ASP A 229 -3.87 -2.56 -24.76
CA ASP A 229 -3.94 -3.62 -23.77
C ASP A 229 -4.85 -4.77 -24.17
N ARG A 230 -5.42 -4.72 -25.38
CA ARG A 230 -6.33 -5.76 -25.89
C ARG A 230 -5.75 -7.16 -25.78
N HIS A 231 -4.46 -7.34 -26.07
CA HIS A 231 -3.79 -8.64 -26.00
C HIS A 231 -3.69 -9.20 -24.57
N ALA A 232 -3.82 -8.36 -23.55
CA ALA A 232 -3.84 -8.79 -22.16
C ALA A 232 -5.22 -9.32 -21.73
N CYS A 233 -6.30 -8.94 -22.42
CA CYS A 233 -7.65 -9.42 -22.16
C CYS A 233 -7.85 -10.83 -22.73
N LEU A 234 -7.98 -11.83 -21.84
CA LEU A 234 -8.10 -13.23 -22.22
C LEU A 234 -9.55 -13.65 -22.43
N ASP A 235 -10.45 -13.12 -21.60
CA ASP A 235 -11.88 -13.41 -21.67
C ASP A 235 -12.70 -12.30 -20.99
N CYS A 236 -13.92 -12.10 -21.44
CA CYS A 236 -14.95 -11.32 -20.76
C CYS A 236 -16.28 -12.06 -20.84
N LYS A 237 -16.92 -12.30 -19.69
CA LYS A 237 -18.15 -13.09 -19.62
C LYS A 237 -19.06 -12.63 -18.49
N VAL A 238 -20.36 -12.84 -18.69
CA VAL A 238 -21.35 -12.77 -17.61
C VAL A 238 -21.49 -14.14 -16.94
N ILE A 239 -21.69 -14.16 -15.63
CA ILE A 239 -21.98 -15.38 -14.85
C ILE A 239 -23.49 -15.49 -14.62
N PRO A 240 -24.20 -16.35 -15.36
CA PRO A 240 -25.61 -16.63 -15.11
C PRO A 240 -25.76 -17.56 -13.91
N GLY A 241 -26.19 -17.04 -12.76
CA GLY A 241 -26.56 -17.87 -11.59
C GLY A 241 -25.95 -17.43 -10.25
N GLU A 242 -24.96 -16.54 -10.26
CA GLU A 242 -24.48 -15.88 -9.04
C GLU A 242 -25.19 -14.54 -8.87
N CYS A 243 -26.41 -14.55 -8.34
CA CYS A 243 -27.20 -13.34 -8.10
C CYS A 243 -26.81 -12.71 -6.76
N VAL A 244 -25.83 -11.80 -6.77
CA VAL A 244 -25.60 -10.89 -5.62
C VAL A 244 -26.71 -9.81 -5.58
N VAL A 245 -27.35 -9.55 -6.73
CA VAL A 245 -28.46 -8.61 -6.93
C VAL A 245 -29.54 -9.30 -7.78
N THR A 246 -30.81 -8.93 -7.60
CA THR A 246 -31.95 -9.60 -8.26
C THR A 246 -32.04 -9.33 -9.77
N GLN A 247 -31.52 -8.19 -10.24
CA GLN A 247 -31.64 -7.76 -11.65
C GLN A 247 -30.31 -7.74 -12.42
N HIS A 248 -29.21 -7.35 -11.78
CA HIS A 248 -27.88 -7.33 -12.39
C HIS A 248 -27.14 -8.66 -12.26
N LYS A 249 -26.36 -9.00 -13.28
CA LYS A 249 -25.52 -10.19 -13.35
C LYS A 249 -24.05 -9.79 -13.37
N LEU A 250 -23.23 -10.60 -12.72
CA LEU A 250 -21.80 -10.33 -12.56
C LEU A 250 -21.05 -10.41 -13.89
N VAL A 251 -20.32 -9.34 -14.24
CA VAL A 251 -19.39 -9.31 -15.38
C VAL A 251 -17.97 -9.60 -14.89
N VAL A 252 -17.30 -10.54 -15.55
CA VAL A 252 -15.97 -11.01 -15.18
C VAL A 252 -15.05 -10.92 -16.37
N ALA A 253 -13.90 -10.25 -16.19
CA ALA A 253 -12.89 -10.10 -17.21
C ALA A 253 -11.53 -10.62 -16.71
N ASP A 254 -10.92 -11.53 -17.47
CA ASP A 254 -9.63 -12.12 -17.15
C ASP A 254 -8.52 -11.38 -17.89
N PHE A 255 -7.51 -10.92 -17.15
CA PHE A 255 -6.36 -10.20 -17.71
C PHE A 255 -5.02 -10.86 -17.37
N ARG A 256 -4.05 -10.75 -18.27
CA ARG A 256 -2.69 -11.26 -18.07
C ARG A 256 -1.63 -10.20 -18.34
N PHE A 257 -1.00 -9.74 -17.26
CA PHE A 257 0.14 -8.82 -17.31
C PHE A 257 1.42 -9.50 -16.82
N LYS A 258 2.55 -9.12 -17.42
CA LYS A 258 3.89 -9.51 -16.93
C LYS A 258 4.32 -8.50 -15.89
N ILE A 259 4.62 -8.97 -14.67
CA ILE A 259 5.05 -8.11 -13.56
C ILE A 259 6.48 -8.48 -13.18
N ARG A 260 7.37 -7.49 -13.14
CA ARG A 260 8.71 -7.65 -12.58
C ARG A 260 8.66 -7.27 -11.11
N LEU A 261 8.63 -8.27 -10.25
CA LEU A 261 8.81 -8.06 -8.82
C LEU A 261 10.27 -7.71 -8.56
N GLN A 262 10.57 -6.41 -8.51
CA GLN A 262 11.79 -5.91 -7.88
C GLN A 262 11.69 -6.26 -6.39
N ARG A 263 12.20 -7.44 -6.02
CA ARG A 263 12.51 -7.71 -4.62
C ARG A 263 13.59 -6.72 -4.26
N ASN A 264 13.20 -5.65 -3.56
CA ASN A 264 14.15 -4.92 -2.74
C ASN A 264 14.76 -5.95 -1.81
N LYS A 265 15.93 -6.49 -2.19
CA LYS A 265 16.90 -6.95 -1.22
C LYS A 265 17.18 -5.70 -0.43
N HIS A 266 16.41 -5.46 0.63
CA HIS A 266 17.00 -4.81 1.78
C HIS A 266 18.18 -5.71 2.12
N ASN A 267 19.36 -5.34 1.63
CA ASN A 267 20.60 -5.88 2.13
C ASN A 267 20.42 -5.80 3.64
N LYS A 268 20.38 -6.95 4.30
CA LYS A 268 20.26 -7.02 5.74
C LYS A 268 21.57 -6.45 6.24
N VAL A 269 21.65 -5.12 6.35
CA VAL A 269 22.83 -4.44 6.84
C VAL A 269 22.96 -4.89 8.27
N THR A 270 23.98 -5.71 8.52
CA THR A 270 24.37 -6.11 9.86
C THR A 270 24.70 -4.85 10.64
N ARG A 271 24.04 -4.63 11.77
CA ARG A 271 24.27 -3.47 12.62
C ARG A 271 24.81 -3.90 13.96
N THR A 272 25.86 -3.25 14.43
CA THR A 272 26.41 -3.44 15.78
C THR A 272 25.34 -3.16 16.85
N LYS A 273 25.32 -3.98 17.90
CA LYS A 273 24.31 -3.90 18.97
C LYS A 273 24.62 -2.81 20.01
N TRP A 274 24.68 -1.56 19.58
CA TRP A 274 25.10 -0.41 20.41
C TRP A 274 24.30 -0.20 21.71
N TRP A 275 23.08 -0.76 21.83
CA TRP A 275 22.32 -0.72 23.08
C TRP A 275 23.00 -1.47 24.24
N LYS A 276 24.01 -2.30 23.94
CA LYS A 276 24.87 -2.96 24.93
C LYS A 276 26.00 -2.09 25.48
N LEU A 277 26.20 -0.86 24.96
CA LEU A 277 27.17 0.10 25.49
C LEU A 277 26.67 0.68 26.82
N LYS A 278 26.54 -0.18 27.84
CA LYS A 278 26.12 0.12 29.22
C LYS A 278 26.76 -0.86 30.20
N GLY A 279 26.96 -0.43 31.43
CA GLY A 279 27.50 -1.28 32.51
C GLY A 279 28.91 -1.79 32.19
N ASP A 280 29.24 -2.98 32.69
CA ASP A 280 30.59 -3.54 32.66
C ASP A 280 31.11 -3.76 31.22
N VAL A 281 30.23 -4.14 30.29
CA VAL A 281 30.59 -4.36 28.88
C VAL A 281 31.05 -3.06 28.20
N ALA A 282 30.54 -1.90 28.63
CA ALA A 282 31.00 -0.61 28.11
C ALA A 282 32.41 -0.28 28.59
N GLN A 283 32.78 -0.70 29.80
CA GLN A 283 34.10 -0.48 30.36
C GLN A 283 35.15 -1.32 29.62
N THR A 284 34.86 -2.61 29.38
CA THR A 284 35.72 -3.49 28.57
C THR A 284 35.89 -2.95 27.15
N PHE A 285 34.80 -2.51 26.51
CA PHE A 285 34.87 -1.87 25.20
C PHE A 285 35.75 -0.61 25.22
N LYS A 286 35.58 0.26 26.23
CA LYS A 286 36.36 1.49 26.38
C LYS A 286 37.86 1.19 26.49
N GLU A 287 38.24 0.27 27.38
CA GLU A 287 39.63 -0.11 27.62
C GLU A 287 40.29 -0.66 26.34
N ARG A 288 39.60 -1.57 25.65
CA ARG A 288 40.08 -2.12 24.38
C ARG A 288 40.25 -1.07 23.28
N VAL A 289 39.32 -0.13 23.15
CA VAL A 289 39.44 0.94 22.13
C VAL A 289 40.58 1.91 22.48
N ILE A 290 40.83 2.16 23.77
CA ILE A 290 41.97 2.96 24.21
C ILE A 290 43.29 2.25 23.88
N GLU A 291 43.36 0.93 24.06
CA GLU A 291 44.57 0.13 23.80
C GLU A 291 44.82 -0.12 22.30
N GLU A 292 43.82 -0.56 21.54
CA GLU A 292 43.94 -0.93 20.12
C GLU A 292 43.75 0.27 19.17
N GLY A 293 43.36 1.44 19.69
CA GLY A 293 43.02 2.62 18.88
C GLY A 293 44.25 3.29 18.25
N PRO A 294 44.18 3.75 16.98
CA PRO A 294 45.27 4.47 16.32
C PRO A 294 45.35 5.94 16.77
N TRP A 295 45.56 6.17 18.08
CA TRP A 295 45.49 7.51 18.69
C TRP A 295 46.66 8.43 18.33
N ALA A 296 47.83 7.85 18.05
CA ALA A 296 49.06 8.57 17.75
C ALA A 296 49.32 8.75 16.25
N GLU A 297 48.53 8.11 15.38
CA GLU A 297 48.76 8.19 13.94
C GLU A 297 48.34 9.55 13.37
N GLU A 298 49.22 10.13 12.56
CA GLU A 298 49.00 11.37 11.82
C GLU A 298 48.94 11.07 10.32
N GLY A 299 48.09 11.80 9.59
CA GLY A 299 47.93 11.59 8.15
C GLY A 299 46.75 12.36 7.59
N ASP A 300 46.35 11.98 6.37
CA ASP A 300 45.16 12.52 5.72
C ASP A 300 43.89 12.25 6.56
N SER A 301 42.94 13.20 6.55
CA SER A 301 41.70 13.12 7.34
C SER A 301 40.90 11.85 7.05
N ASN A 302 40.89 11.37 5.80
CA ASN A 302 40.21 10.15 5.41
C ASN A 302 40.89 8.90 5.99
N ILE A 303 42.23 8.87 6.01
CA ILE A 303 42.99 7.76 6.58
C ILE A 303 42.81 7.70 8.10
N MET A 304 42.92 8.85 8.77
CA MET A 304 42.72 8.98 10.21
C MET A 304 41.32 8.46 10.60
N TRP A 305 40.27 8.98 9.95
CA TRP A 305 38.89 8.60 10.22
C TRP A 305 38.64 7.12 9.94
N ARG A 306 39.02 6.63 8.76
CA ARG A 306 38.77 5.24 8.35
C ARG A 306 39.39 4.24 9.32
N LYS A 307 40.64 4.46 9.75
CA LYS A 307 41.31 3.55 10.69
C LYS A 307 40.66 3.56 12.06
N MET A 308 40.34 4.74 12.60
CA MET A 308 39.66 4.86 13.89
C MET A 308 38.26 4.23 13.84
N ALA A 309 37.49 4.53 12.80
CA ALA A 309 36.15 3.99 12.63
C ALA A 309 36.16 2.47 12.43
N MET A 310 37.13 1.93 11.68
CA MET A 310 37.33 0.48 11.57
C MET A 310 37.68 -0.17 12.91
N CYS A 311 38.57 0.43 13.70
CA CYS A 311 38.94 -0.08 15.02
C CYS A 311 37.72 -0.11 15.96
N ILE A 312 36.99 1.01 16.07
CA ILE A 312 35.76 1.11 16.87
C ILE A 312 34.73 0.06 16.43
N ARG A 313 34.47 -0.07 15.12
CA ARG A 313 33.49 -1.03 14.59
C ARG A 313 33.92 -2.48 14.85
N LYS A 314 35.21 -2.80 14.68
CA LYS A 314 35.77 -4.14 14.94
C LYS A 314 35.54 -4.52 16.40
N ILE A 315 36.02 -3.72 17.34
CA ILE A 315 35.91 -4.00 18.78
C ILE A 315 34.44 -4.05 19.19
N ALA A 316 33.62 -3.11 18.70
CA ALA A 316 32.18 -3.11 19.01
C ALA A 316 31.47 -4.35 18.44
N SER A 317 31.89 -4.88 17.29
CA SER A 317 31.33 -6.09 16.71
C SER A 317 31.72 -7.35 17.49
N GLU A 318 32.90 -7.38 18.08
CA GLU A 318 33.38 -8.47 18.94
C GLU A 318 32.68 -8.44 20.31
N GLU A 319 32.62 -7.27 20.96
CA GLU A 319 32.03 -7.10 22.30
C GLU A 319 30.49 -7.14 22.28
N PHE A 320 29.87 -6.39 21.37
CA PHE A 320 28.41 -6.27 21.36
C PHE A 320 27.75 -7.31 20.44
N GLY A 321 28.49 -7.83 19.47
CA GLY A 321 27.94 -8.66 18.40
C GLY A 321 27.20 -7.84 17.34
N LEU A 322 26.93 -8.49 16.20
CA LEU A 322 26.11 -7.93 15.14
C LEU A 322 24.65 -8.38 15.28
N SER A 323 23.72 -7.48 15.01
CA SER A 323 22.33 -7.84 14.78
C SER A 323 22.20 -8.43 13.39
N GLN A 324 21.75 -9.68 13.31
CA GLN A 324 21.17 -10.19 12.08
C GLN A 324 19.74 -9.68 12.04
N GLY A 325 19.42 -8.84 11.04
CA GLY A 325 18.07 -8.27 10.88
C GLY A 325 17.02 -9.34 11.09
N ASN A 326 16.26 -9.19 12.19
CA ASN A 326 15.43 -10.25 12.77
C ASN A 326 14.64 -10.99 11.68
N ARG A 327 14.64 -12.33 11.75
CA ARG A 327 13.47 -13.10 11.32
C ARG A 327 12.29 -12.41 11.97
N ARG A 328 11.25 -12.08 11.19
CA ARG A 328 9.98 -11.62 11.77
C ARG A 328 9.64 -12.62 12.87
N GLU A 329 9.88 -12.27 14.12
CA GLU A 329 9.21 -12.91 15.22
C GLU A 329 7.76 -12.75 14.85
N VAL A 330 7.10 -13.89 14.65
CA VAL A 330 5.65 -13.92 14.54
C VAL A 330 5.22 -13.19 15.80
N LYS A 331 4.77 -11.94 15.65
CA LYS A 331 4.22 -11.18 16.76
C LYS A 331 3.26 -12.13 17.44
N ASP A 332 3.64 -12.62 18.62
CA ASP A 332 2.77 -13.45 19.42
C ASP A 332 1.51 -12.65 19.54
N THR A 333 0.50 -13.16 18.85
CA THR A 333 -0.70 -12.40 18.65
C THR A 333 -1.33 -12.44 20.03
N TRP A 334 -1.28 -11.36 20.79
CA TRP A 334 -1.62 -11.25 22.22
C TRP A 334 -2.91 -11.97 22.72
N TRP A 335 -3.74 -12.51 21.83
CA TRP A 335 -4.88 -13.42 22.08
C TRP A 335 -4.58 -14.91 21.80
N TRP A 336 -3.34 -15.28 21.54
CA TRP A 336 -2.89 -16.60 21.11
C TRP A 336 -2.57 -17.45 22.34
N ASN A 337 -3.48 -18.36 22.68
CA ASN A 337 -3.38 -19.24 23.84
C ASN A 337 -3.30 -20.73 23.41
N GLU A 338 -3.00 -21.60 24.35
CA GLU A 338 -2.85 -23.05 24.12
C GLU A 338 -4.09 -23.68 23.48
N ASP A 339 -5.28 -23.22 23.87
CA ASP A 339 -6.55 -23.69 23.31
C ASP A 339 -6.68 -23.38 21.81
N VAL A 340 -6.30 -22.16 21.40
CA VAL A 340 -6.28 -21.75 19.99
C VAL A 340 -5.22 -22.54 19.23
N GLN A 341 -4.03 -22.74 19.83
CA GLN A 341 -2.97 -23.54 19.21
C GLN A 341 -3.41 -24.97 18.94
N LYS A 342 -4.01 -25.62 19.96
CA LYS A 342 -4.53 -26.98 19.87
C LYS A 342 -5.62 -27.10 18.81
N ALA A 343 -6.60 -26.20 18.81
CA ALA A 343 -7.70 -26.23 17.84
C ALA A 343 -7.23 -25.94 16.39
N ILE A 344 -6.24 -25.07 16.20
CA ILE A 344 -5.66 -24.78 14.88
C ILE A 344 -4.78 -25.93 14.40
N LYS A 345 -4.02 -26.57 15.29
CA LYS A 345 -3.21 -27.76 14.98
C LYS A 345 -4.12 -28.92 14.55
N GLU A 346 -5.18 -29.19 15.30
CA GLU A 346 -6.17 -30.21 14.98
C GLU A 346 -6.88 -29.94 13.64
N LYS A 347 -7.29 -28.70 13.37
CA LYS A 347 -7.80 -28.29 12.05
C LYS A 347 -6.79 -28.57 10.92
N LYS A 348 -5.51 -28.26 11.13
CA LYS A 348 -4.46 -28.49 10.13
C LYS A 348 -4.22 -29.98 9.90
N ASP A 349 -4.25 -30.80 10.94
CA ASP A 349 -4.05 -32.24 10.84
C ASP A 349 -5.25 -32.93 10.17
N CYS A 350 -6.48 -32.52 10.48
CA CYS A 350 -7.68 -32.95 9.75
C CYS A 350 -7.64 -32.50 8.27
N TYR A 351 -7.10 -31.32 7.96
CA TYR A 351 -6.94 -30.87 6.58
C TYR A 351 -5.92 -31.71 5.80
N LYS A 352 -4.80 -32.10 6.43
CA LYS A 352 -3.82 -33.01 5.81
C LYS A 352 -4.44 -34.37 5.50
N ARG A 353 -5.22 -34.93 6.44
CA ARG A 353 -5.93 -36.20 6.22
C ARG A 353 -6.97 -36.08 5.11
N LEU A 354 -7.76 -35.00 5.08
CA LEU A 354 -8.70 -34.70 3.99
C LEU A 354 -8.00 -34.55 2.62
N HIS A 355 -6.78 -33.98 2.61
CA HIS A 355 -6.01 -33.80 1.38
C HIS A 355 -5.49 -35.13 0.83
N HIS A 356 -5.15 -36.08 1.70
CA HIS A 356 -4.71 -37.41 1.30
C HIS A 356 -5.87 -38.37 1.00
N ASP A 357 -6.98 -38.28 1.73
CA ASP A 357 -8.15 -39.13 1.59
C ASP A 357 -9.44 -38.31 1.77
N LYS A 358 -10.23 -38.22 0.70
CA LYS A 358 -11.46 -37.43 0.60
C LYS A 358 -12.73 -38.22 0.98
N CYS A 359 -12.62 -39.18 1.89
CA CYS A 359 -13.79 -39.89 2.42
C CYS A 359 -14.73 -38.95 3.21
N ALA A 360 -16.00 -39.33 3.31
CA ALA A 360 -17.03 -38.57 4.03
C ALA A 360 -16.66 -38.33 5.50
N GLU A 361 -15.96 -39.28 6.13
CA GLU A 361 -15.50 -39.19 7.51
C GLU A 361 -14.45 -38.09 7.70
N ASN A 362 -13.47 -37.98 6.79
CA ASN A 362 -12.44 -36.94 6.85
C ASN A 362 -13.01 -35.54 6.57
N ILE A 363 -14.03 -35.47 5.70
CA ILE A 363 -14.77 -34.22 5.44
C ILE A 363 -15.47 -33.74 6.72
N GLU A 364 -16.18 -34.63 7.42
CA GLU A 364 -16.89 -34.26 8.64
C GLU A 364 -15.92 -33.93 9.79
N LYS A 365 -14.85 -34.72 9.97
CA LYS A 365 -13.79 -34.43 10.95
C LYS A 365 -13.16 -33.05 10.71
N TYR A 366 -12.87 -32.68 9.46
CA TYR A 366 -12.38 -31.35 9.13
C TYR A 366 -13.42 -30.26 9.40
N ARG A 367 -14.70 -30.50 9.11
CA ARG A 367 -15.80 -29.55 9.38
C ARG A 367 -15.93 -29.24 10.87
N ILE A 368 -15.91 -30.27 11.72
CA ILE A 368 -15.95 -30.15 13.18
C ILE A 368 -14.71 -29.39 13.69
N ALA A 369 -13.52 -29.77 13.26
CA ALA A 369 -12.27 -29.12 13.67
C ALA A 369 -12.22 -27.64 13.22
N LYS A 370 -12.72 -27.32 12.02
CA LYS A 370 -12.84 -25.94 11.52
C LYS A 370 -13.79 -25.10 12.38
N LYS A 371 -14.95 -25.66 12.79
CA LYS A 371 -15.91 -24.99 13.68
C LYS A 371 -15.33 -24.79 15.08
N SER A 372 -14.64 -25.80 15.61
CA SER A 372 -13.93 -25.74 16.90
C SER A 372 -12.86 -24.65 16.90
N ALA A 373 -12.00 -24.62 15.88
CA ALA A 373 -10.97 -23.58 15.72
C ALA A 373 -11.58 -22.16 15.63
N LYS A 374 -12.68 -21.99 14.89
CA LYS A 374 -13.37 -20.69 14.80
C LYS A 374 -13.90 -20.23 16.16
N ARG A 375 -14.50 -21.16 16.94
CA ARG A 375 -14.99 -20.87 18.30
C ARG A 375 -13.86 -20.54 19.26
N ALA A 376 -12.76 -21.30 19.25
CA ALA A 376 -11.60 -21.05 20.10
C ALA A 376 -10.99 -19.67 19.83
N VAL A 377 -10.79 -19.31 18.56
CA VAL A 377 -10.29 -17.98 18.16
C VAL A 377 -11.26 -16.87 18.58
N SER A 378 -12.57 -17.08 18.45
CA SER A 378 -13.57 -16.09 18.85
C SER A 378 -13.55 -15.84 20.36
N ARG A 379 -13.50 -16.90 21.17
CA ARG A 379 -13.44 -16.79 22.64
C ARG A 379 -12.16 -16.13 23.11
N ALA A 380 -11.01 -16.56 22.59
CA ALA A 380 -9.71 -16.00 22.95
C ALA A 380 -9.61 -14.51 22.58
N ARG A 381 -10.18 -14.11 21.43
CA ARG A 381 -10.31 -12.69 21.08
C ARG A 381 -11.25 -11.95 22.01
N GLY A 382 -12.42 -12.51 22.33
CA GLY A 382 -13.39 -11.91 23.26
C GLY A 382 -12.75 -11.62 24.62
N GLN A 383 -12.17 -12.63 25.26
CA GLN A 383 -11.48 -12.48 26.55
C GLN A 383 -10.32 -11.47 26.49
N ALA A 384 -9.55 -11.48 25.41
CA ALA A 384 -8.47 -10.52 25.22
C ALA A 384 -9.01 -9.09 25.10
N PHE A 385 -10.13 -8.89 24.39
CA PHE A 385 -10.81 -7.59 24.31
C PHE A 385 -11.40 -7.17 25.66
N ASP A 386 -12.00 -8.08 26.43
CA ASP A 386 -12.56 -7.77 27.75
C ASP A 386 -11.46 -7.30 28.73
N ASN A 387 -10.34 -8.02 28.77
CA ASN A 387 -9.15 -7.61 29.54
C ASN A 387 -8.55 -6.29 29.05
N LEU A 388 -8.62 -6.03 27.74
CA LEU A 388 -8.19 -4.75 27.16
C LEU A 388 -9.12 -3.63 27.61
N TYR A 389 -10.44 -3.81 27.54
CA TYR A 389 -11.43 -2.82 27.98
C TYR A 389 -11.29 -2.47 29.45
N GLN A 390 -11.11 -3.46 30.33
CA GLN A 390 -10.82 -3.23 31.75
C GLN A 390 -9.54 -2.43 31.98
N ARG A 391 -8.53 -2.59 31.10
CA ARG A 391 -7.29 -1.81 31.16
C ARG A 391 -7.43 -0.38 30.64
N LEU A 392 -8.38 -0.09 29.75
CA LEU A 392 -8.59 1.27 29.21
C LEU A 392 -9.08 2.23 30.30
N ASP A 393 -9.68 1.74 31.38
CA ASP A 393 -10.07 2.52 32.57
C ASP A 393 -8.89 2.90 33.48
N THR A 394 -7.67 2.44 33.16
CA THR A 394 -6.46 2.74 33.93
C THR A 394 -5.58 3.77 33.21
N LYS A 395 -4.78 4.55 33.98
CA LYS A 395 -3.79 5.50 33.40
C LYS A 395 -2.79 4.85 32.43
N GLN A 396 -2.57 3.53 32.52
CA GLN A 396 -1.69 2.78 31.61
C GLN A 396 -2.37 2.45 30.26
N GLY A 397 -3.71 2.39 30.22
CA GLY A 397 -4.52 2.09 29.05
C GLY A 397 -4.70 3.25 28.07
N GLU A 398 -4.41 4.49 28.49
CA GLU A 398 -4.49 5.68 27.65
C GLU A 398 -3.64 5.53 26.37
N LYS A 399 -2.42 4.96 26.49
CA LYS A 399 -1.55 4.65 25.34
C LYS A 399 -2.14 3.59 24.40
N ASP A 400 -2.94 2.67 24.94
CA ASP A 400 -3.63 1.65 24.16
C ASP A 400 -4.84 2.25 23.41
N ILE A 401 -5.55 3.22 23.99
CA ILE A 401 -6.59 4.04 23.30
C ILE A 401 -5.97 4.77 22.10
N TYR A 402 -4.87 5.51 22.30
CA TYR A 402 -4.19 6.19 21.19
C TYR A 402 -3.71 5.21 20.12
N ARG A 403 -3.20 4.04 20.52
CA ARG A 403 -2.82 2.98 19.57
C ARG A 403 -4.03 2.46 18.79
N MET A 404 -5.17 2.24 19.45
CA MET A 404 -6.41 1.76 18.83
C MET A 404 -7.01 2.80 17.89
N ALA A 405 -7.06 4.07 18.30
CA ALA A 405 -7.48 5.19 17.46
C ALA A 405 -6.59 5.28 16.21
N LYS A 406 -5.27 5.22 16.37
CA LYS A 406 -4.31 5.23 15.25
C LYS A 406 -4.36 3.97 14.38
N ILE A 407 -4.88 2.85 14.87
CA ILE A 407 -5.16 1.66 14.05
C ILE A 407 -6.47 1.83 13.28
N ARG A 408 -7.53 2.36 13.92
CA ARG A 408 -8.81 2.65 13.27
C ARG A 408 -8.66 3.70 12.18
N GLU A 409 -8.00 4.81 12.48
CA GLU A 409 -7.63 5.85 11.53
C GLU A 409 -6.82 5.28 10.34
N ARG A 410 -5.85 4.40 10.61
CA ARG A 410 -5.10 3.74 9.52
C ARG A 410 -5.96 2.82 8.65
N LYS A 411 -7.06 2.28 9.16
CA LYS A 411 -7.98 1.46 8.36
C LYS A 411 -8.87 2.31 7.46
N THR A 412 -9.23 3.52 7.90
CA THR A 412 -10.08 4.47 7.17
C THR A 412 -9.30 5.33 6.17
N ARG A 413 -7.96 5.32 6.18
CA ARG A 413 -7.15 6.02 5.17
C ARG A 413 -7.27 5.36 3.80
N ASP A 414 -7.35 6.17 2.74
CA ASP A 414 -7.29 5.69 1.35
C ASP A 414 -5.96 4.97 1.06
N VAL A 415 -4.85 5.56 1.53
CA VAL A 415 -3.48 5.09 1.27
C VAL A 415 -2.78 4.69 2.57
N ASN A 416 -2.23 3.47 2.61
CA ASN A 416 -1.55 2.94 3.81
C ASN A 416 -0.04 3.24 3.85
N GLN A 417 0.60 3.41 2.68
CA GLN A 417 2.04 3.65 2.55
C GLN A 417 2.29 4.68 1.43
N VAL A 418 3.07 5.71 1.72
CA VAL A 418 3.56 6.65 0.70
C VAL A 418 4.74 5.98 0.01
N LYS A 419 4.48 5.30 -1.11
CA LYS A 419 5.52 4.74 -1.99
C LYS A 419 5.76 5.57 -3.25
N CYS A 420 5.13 6.73 -3.32
CA CYS A 420 5.05 7.54 -4.52
C CYS A 420 5.11 9.02 -4.14
N ILE A 421 5.62 9.85 -5.05
CA ILE A 421 5.76 11.29 -4.86
C ILE A 421 5.19 11.98 -6.10
N LYS A 422 4.48 13.09 -5.92
CA LYS A 422 4.03 13.89 -7.06
C LYS A 422 5.18 14.74 -7.62
N ASP A 423 5.31 14.77 -8.93
CA ASP A 423 6.18 15.74 -9.59
C ASP A 423 5.57 17.15 -9.59
N GLU A 424 6.24 18.11 -10.22
CA GLU A 424 5.75 19.50 -10.31
C GLU A 424 4.46 19.62 -11.15
N ALA A 425 4.19 18.66 -12.04
CA ALA A 425 2.96 18.57 -12.84
C ALA A 425 1.83 17.80 -12.13
N ASN A 426 1.95 17.53 -10.82
CA ASN A 426 1.02 16.72 -10.02
C ASN A 426 0.87 15.26 -10.48
N GLN A 427 1.77 14.77 -11.33
CA GLN A 427 1.81 13.39 -11.78
C GLN A 427 2.49 12.50 -10.73
N LEU A 428 1.93 11.33 -10.48
CA LEU A 428 2.36 10.44 -9.42
C LEU A 428 3.57 9.60 -9.88
N LEU A 429 4.76 9.88 -9.33
CA LEU A 429 5.98 9.10 -9.56
C LEU A 429 5.98 7.86 -8.69
N VAL A 430 6.15 6.70 -9.33
CA VAL A 430 6.07 5.39 -8.68
C VAL A 430 7.39 4.64 -8.72
N LYS A 431 8.26 4.92 -9.71
CA LYS A 431 9.55 4.22 -9.82
C LYS A 431 10.56 4.81 -8.83
N ASN A 432 11.34 3.93 -8.18
CA ASN A 432 12.32 4.35 -7.18
C ASN A 432 13.34 5.38 -7.71
N GLU A 433 13.78 5.25 -8.96
CA GLU A 433 14.74 6.19 -9.54
C GLU A 433 14.10 7.56 -9.82
N GLU A 434 12.86 7.59 -10.32
CA GLU A 434 12.09 8.83 -10.50
C GLU A 434 11.85 9.52 -9.15
N ILE A 435 11.52 8.77 -8.11
CA ILE A 435 11.33 9.28 -6.75
C ILE A 435 12.64 9.85 -6.18
N LYS A 436 13.77 9.15 -6.34
CA LYS A 436 15.09 9.65 -5.91
C LYS A 436 15.48 10.93 -6.66
N ASN A 437 15.25 10.97 -7.97
CA ASN A 437 15.52 12.14 -8.78
C ASN A 437 14.64 13.32 -8.37
N ARG A 438 13.35 13.09 -8.12
CA ARG A 438 12.43 14.11 -7.60
C ARG A 438 12.86 14.66 -6.25
N TRP A 439 13.36 13.81 -5.35
CA TRP A 439 13.96 14.23 -4.08
C TRP A 439 15.23 15.05 -4.30
N LYS A 440 16.11 14.62 -5.21
CA LYS A 440 17.33 15.36 -5.58
C LYS A 440 16.98 16.75 -6.12
N GLU A 441 16.03 16.84 -7.04
CA GLU A 441 15.51 18.09 -7.59
C GLU A 441 14.90 18.98 -6.51
N TYR A 442 14.06 18.41 -5.64
CA TYR A 442 13.46 19.14 -4.52
C TYR A 442 14.53 19.76 -3.62
N PHE A 443 15.51 18.97 -3.17
CA PHE A 443 16.57 19.46 -2.30
C PHE A 443 17.52 20.42 -3.02
N ASN A 444 17.83 20.17 -4.30
CA ASN A 444 18.60 21.10 -5.10
C ASN A 444 17.88 22.45 -5.22
N LYS A 445 16.57 22.48 -5.44
CA LYS A 445 15.77 23.70 -5.50
C LYS A 445 15.65 24.36 -4.12
N LEU A 446 15.51 23.58 -3.05
CA LEU A 446 15.39 24.10 -1.68
C LEU A 446 16.68 24.75 -1.19
N PHE A 447 17.84 24.16 -1.51
CA PHE A 447 19.15 24.62 -1.02
C PHE A 447 19.90 25.52 -2.01
N ASN A 448 19.66 25.38 -3.31
CA ASN A 448 20.37 26.12 -4.36
C ASN A 448 19.45 26.91 -5.29
N GLY A 449 18.13 26.69 -5.22
CA GLY A 449 17.18 27.56 -5.90
C GLY A 449 17.13 28.88 -5.15
N GLY A 450 17.32 29.98 -5.87
CA GLY A 450 17.23 31.32 -5.32
C GLY A 450 15.86 31.51 -4.69
N ASN A 451 15.76 31.30 -3.38
CA ASN A 451 14.76 31.99 -2.62
C ASN A 451 15.06 33.46 -2.83
N GLU A 452 14.13 34.19 -3.44
CA GLU A 452 13.84 35.57 -3.05
C GLU A 452 13.43 35.55 -1.57
N SER A 453 14.35 35.14 -0.70
CA SER A 453 14.28 35.50 0.68
C SER A 453 14.52 36.98 0.65
N SER A 454 13.51 37.73 1.08
CA SER A 454 13.63 39.10 1.55
C SER A 454 15.05 39.33 1.98
N THR A 455 15.71 40.29 1.34
CA THR A 455 17.03 40.78 1.73
C THR A 455 17.01 40.86 3.24
N ILE A 456 17.56 39.85 3.90
CA ILE A 456 18.08 40.06 5.24
C ILE A 456 19.20 41.00 4.88
N GLU A 457 18.96 42.29 5.12
CA GLU A 457 20.03 43.26 5.25
C GLU A 457 20.95 42.65 6.30
N LEU A 458 21.91 41.85 5.82
CA LEU A 458 23.13 41.62 6.53
C LEU A 458 23.66 43.04 6.66
N ASP A 459 23.71 43.50 7.91
CA ASP A 459 24.38 44.74 8.29
C ASP A 459 25.62 44.90 7.41
N GLU A 460 25.79 46.12 6.91
CA GLU A 460 26.81 46.58 5.97
C GLU A 460 28.08 45.72 5.96
N PRO A 461 28.67 45.43 4.77
CA PRO A 461 29.85 44.59 4.66
C PRO A 461 30.93 45.16 5.56
N PHE A 462 31.09 44.53 6.73
CA PHE A 462 32.16 44.85 7.66
C PHE A 462 33.43 44.54 6.91
N ASP A 463 34.14 45.62 6.57
CA ASP A 463 35.42 45.71 5.91
C ASP A 463 36.12 44.35 5.68
N ASP A 464 36.30 44.02 4.39
CA ASP A 464 36.91 42.81 3.85
C ASP A 464 38.44 42.76 4.10
N ASN A 465 38.82 43.07 5.34
CA ASN A 465 40.17 42.93 5.90
C ASN A 465 40.30 41.75 6.86
N ASN A 466 39.23 40.99 7.10
CA ASN A 466 39.34 39.74 7.84
C ASN A 466 39.67 38.59 6.88
N ARG A 467 40.92 38.56 6.39
CA ARG A 467 41.64 37.28 6.21
C ARG A 467 41.79 36.64 7.59
N GLY A 468 40.66 36.28 8.19
CA GLY A 468 40.56 35.85 9.57
C GLY A 468 41.34 34.57 9.70
N PHE A 469 42.35 34.58 10.58
CA PHE A 469 42.96 33.36 11.07
C PHE A 469 41.83 32.39 11.42
N VAL A 470 41.70 31.29 10.67
CA VAL A 470 40.83 30.19 11.08
C VAL A 470 41.43 29.67 12.37
N ARG A 471 40.87 30.13 13.49
CA ARG A 471 41.39 29.81 14.82
C ARG A 471 41.36 28.29 14.95
N ARG A 472 42.50 27.72 15.34
CA ARG A 472 42.63 26.29 15.58
C ARG A 472 41.58 25.87 16.61
N ILE A 473 40.78 24.88 16.26
CA ILE A 473 39.78 24.29 17.16
C ILE A 473 40.51 23.78 18.39
N GLN A 474 39.99 24.15 19.56
CA GLN A 474 40.55 23.81 20.85
C GLN A 474 39.82 22.61 21.47
N GLU A 475 40.51 21.86 22.32
CA GLU A 475 39.94 20.68 22.98
C GLU A 475 38.72 21.01 23.85
N TYR A 476 38.70 22.20 24.47
CA TYR A 476 37.54 22.64 25.26
C TYR A 476 36.29 22.85 24.40
N GLU A 477 36.45 23.30 23.14
CA GLU A 477 35.34 23.50 22.20
C GLU A 477 34.74 22.15 21.80
N VAL A 478 35.60 21.17 21.51
CA VAL A 478 35.17 19.80 21.22
C VAL A 478 34.50 19.17 22.44
N LYS A 479 35.04 19.39 23.64
CA LYS A 479 34.45 18.91 24.90
C LYS A 479 33.04 19.47 25.12
N GLU A 480 32.86 20.78 24.94
CA GLU A 480 31.56 21.44 25.09
C GLU A 480 30.57 21.02 23.99
N ALA A 481 31.02 20.87 22.76
CA ALA A 481 30.21 20.33 21.67
C ALA A 481 29.72 18.92 21.98
N LEU A 482 30.62 18.02 22.41
CA LEU A 482 30.26 16.66 22.81
C LEU A 482 29.27 16.64 23.96
N LYS A 483 29.34 17.54 24.94
CA LYS A 483 28.35 17.67 26.03
C LYS A 483 26.98 18.15 25.55
N ARG A 484 26.93 19.07 24.58
CA ARG A 484 25.67 19.63 24.05
C ARG A 484 24.90 18.66 23.14
N MET A 485 25.57 17.68 22.55
CA MET A 485 24.92 16.70 21.66
C MET A 485 23.87 15.84 22.37
N LYS A 486 22.78 15.47 21.68
CA LYS A 486 21.72 14.64 22.27
C LYS A 486 22.04 13.15 22.08
N VAL A 487 21.86 12.37 23.15
CA VAL A 487 21.97 10.89 23.17
C VAL A 487 20.78 10.28 22.40
N GLY A 488 20.98 9.14 21.75
CA GLY A 488 19.93 8.40 21.06
C GLY A 488 19.51 9.01 19.71
N LYS A 489 20.38 9.82 19.10
CA LYS A 489 20.16 10.36 17.76
C LYS A 489 20.49 9.32 16.67
N ALA A 490 19.94 9.53 15.49
CA ALA A 490 20.22 8.68 14.34
C ALA A 490 21.72 8.71 14.02
N MET A 491 22.27 7.54 13.75
CA MET A 491 23.69 7.35 13.47
C MET A 491 24.01 7.83 12.06
N GLY A 492 25.22 8.36 11.89
CA GLY A 492 25.74 8.72 10.58
C GLY A 492 25.98 7.50 9.68
N PRO A 493 26.41 7.74 8.43
CA PRO A 493 26.86 6.68 7.51
C PRO A 493 27.99 5.82 8.10
N ASP A 494 28.81 6.40 8.99
CA ASP A 494 29.88 5.75 9.75
C ASP A 494 29.42 4.58 10.65
N GLY A 495 28.13 4.55 11.02
CA GLY A 495 27.57 3.54 11.91
C GLY A 495 28.12 3.62 13.34
N ILE A 496 28.61 4.78 13.78
CA ILE A 496 29.13 5.01 15.14
C ILE A 496 28.22 6.02 15.87
N PRO A 497 27.70 5.68 17.06
CA PRO A 497 26.84 6.58 17.80
C PRO A 497 27.67 7.56 18.65
N ILE A 498 27.13 8.74 18.96
CA ILE A 498 27.86 9.79 19.71
C ILE A 498 28.28 9.34 21.12
N GLU A 499 27.57 8.37 21.66
CA GLU A 499 27.81 7.72 22.95
C GLU A 499 29.19 7.07 23.02
N VAL A 500 29.75 6.61 21.89
CA VAL A 500 31.11 6.04 21.83
C VAL A 500 32.13 7.13 22.14
N TRP A 501 32.05 8.28 21.47
CA TRP A 501 32.98 9.39 21.69
C TRP A 501 32.89 9.96 23.10
N ARG A 502 31.69 9.95 23.71
CA ARG A 502 31.50 10.31 25.11
C ARG A 502 32.09 9.29 26.08
N CYS A 503 31.98 8.00 25.77
CA CYS A 503 32.51 6.92 26.61
C CYS A 503 34.05 6.96 26.69
N LEU A 504 34.70 7.25 25.56
CA LEU A 504 36.16 7.31 25.44
C LEU A 504 36.79 8.49 26.21
N GLY A 505 36.04 9.57 26.43
CA GLY A 505 36.46 10.68 27.29
C GLY A 505 37.56 11.55 26.67
N ASP A 506 38.53 11.99 27.49
CA ASP A 506 39.49 13.02 27.09
C ASP A 506 40.40 12.58 25.93
N ILE A 507 40.74 11.30 25.81
CA ILE A 507 41.56 10.79 24.69
C ILE A 507 40.85 10.97 23.33
N ALA A 508 39.53 10.79 23.30
CA ALA A 508 38.72 11.05 22.11
C ALA A 508 38.64 12.54 21.80
N ILE A 509 38.60 13.41 22.81
CA ILE A 509 38.59 14.86 22.62
C ILE A 509 39.88 15.32 21.95
N VAL A 510 41.04 14.86 22.44
CA VAL A 510 42.35 15.18 21.84
C VAL A 510 42.39 14.75 20.38
N TRP A 511 41.97 13.50 20.10
CA TRP A 511 42.01 12.95 18.75
C TRP A 511 41.04 13.63 17.79
N LEU A 512 39.79 13.86 18.19
CA LEU A 512 38.79 14.58 17.39
C LEU A 512 39.25 16.02 17.09
N THR A 513 39.88 16.67 18.07
CA THR A 513 40.45 18.02 17.87
C THR A 513 41.54 18.00 16.80
N LYS A 514 42.41 16.99 16.79
CA LYS A 514 43.41 16.81 15.72
C LYS A 514 42.73 16.59 14.37
N LEU A 515 41.78 15.67 14.29
CA LEU A 515 41.04 15.36 13.06
C LEU A 515 40.35 16.59 12.48
N PHE A 516 39.58 17.32 13.28
CA PHE A 516 38.86 18.51 12.81
C PHE A 516 39.83 19.57 12.31
N ASN A 517 40.93 19.83 13.02
CA ASN A 517 41.94 20.77 12.56
C ASN A 517 42.61 20.32 11.25
N THR A 518 42.81 19.01 11.04
CA THR A 518 43.30 18.47 9.76
C THR A 518 42.29 18.71 8.64
N ILE A 519 41.00 18.45 8.86
CA ILE A 519 39.93 18.71 7.88
C ILE A 519 39.89 20.18 7.49
N PHE A 520 39.94 21.09 8.47
CA PHE A 520 39.96 22.53 8.22
C PHE A 520 41.18 22.98 7.43
N ARG A 521 42.35 22.35 7.67
CA ARG A 521 43.59 22.65 6.92
C ARG A 521 43.57 22.13 5.49
N THR A 522 43.05 20.92 5.28
CA THR A 522 43.06 20.26 3.95
C THR A 522 41.84 20.63 3.11
N ASN A 523 40.81 21.22 3.73
CA ASN A 523 39.49 21.44 3.16
C ASN A 523 38.88 20.15 2.56
N ARG A 524 39.19 19.00 3.18
CA ARG A 524 38.72 17.68 2.75
C ARG A 524 38.08 16.93 3.91
N MET A 525 36.79 16.66 3.75
CA MET A 525 36.04 15.75 4.61
C MET A 525 36.44 14.29 4.30
N PRO A 526 36.44 13.40 5.30
CA PRO A 526 36.49 11.97 5.06
C PRO A 526 35.35 11.53 4.13
N ASP A 527 35.58 10.51 3.30
CA ASP A 527 34.60 10.03 2.32
C ASP A 527 33.44 9.24 2.97
N GLU A 528 33.64 8.78 4.21
CA GLU A 528 32.72 7.90 4.96
C GLU A 528 31.72 8.66 5.84
#